data_AF-A0A960U2P3-F1
#
_entry.id   AF-A0A960U2P3-F1
#
_cell.length_a   1.000
_cell.length_b   1.000
_cell.length_c   1.000
_cell.angle_alpha   90.00
_cell.angle_beta   90.00
_cell.angle_gamma   90.00
#
_symmetry.space_group_name_H-M   'P 1'
#
loop_
_entity.id
_entity.type
_entity.pdbx_description
1 polymer ?
#
loop_
_entity_poly.entity_id
_entity_poly.type
_entity_poly.pdbx_seq_one_letter_code
_entity_poly.pdbx_strand_id
1 'polypeptide(L)' 'MRIVFMGTPEFAAMVLRAMCAEGYAPTLVVSQPDRPKGRGRKLAPTPVHQAADELGLPIIQPEKLDDTAVERLRDE' A
#
# COMPACT_ATOMS: atom_id res chain seq x y z
N MET A 1 -18.83 3.35 -2.96
CA MET A 1 -17.81 4.18 -2.25
C MET A 1 -16.45 3.73 -2.76
N ARG A 2 -15.59 4.65 -3.18
CA ARG A 2 -14.21 4.34 -3.61
C ARG A 2 -13.27 4.69 -2.47
N ILE A 3 -12.40 3.74 -2.09
CA ILE A 3 -11.47 3.89 -0.96
C ILE A 3 -10.05 3.76 -1.50
N VAL A 4 -9.22 4.75 -1.21
CA VAL A 4 -7.76 4.62 -1.35
C VAL A 4 -7.19 4.39 0.05
N PHE A 5 -6.39 3.34 0.20
CA PHE A 5 -5.70 3.05 1.46
C PHE A 5 -4.23 3.46 1.37
N MET A 6 -3.73 4.27 2.30
CA MET A 6 -2.33 4.69 2.32
C MET A 6 -1.66 4.27 3.62
N GLY A 7 -0.57 3.51 3.53
CA GLY A 7 0.14 3.02 4.70
C GLY A 7 1.46 2.34 4.39
N THR A 8 2.29 2.17 5.40
CA THR A 8 3.61 1.53 5.31
C THR A 8 3.91 0.57 6.46
N PRO A 9 3.63 0.90 7.74
CA PRO A 9 4.04 0.03 8.85
C PRO A 9 3.13 -1.19 9.02
N GLU A 10 3.57 -2.15 9.83
CA GLU A 10 2.83 -3.38 10.17
C GLU A 10 1.40 -3.09 10.66
N PHE A 11 1.23 -2.05 11.48
CA PHE A 11 -0.08 -1.65 11.96
C PHE A 11 -1.04 -1.29 10.83
N ALA A 12 -0.57 -0.58 9.80
CA ALA A 12 -1.39 -0.26 8.65
C ALA A 12 -1.74 -1.51 7.83
N ALA A 13 -0.84 -2.48 7.73
CA ALA A 13 -1.12 -3.76 7.07
C ALA A 13 -2.23 -4.55 7.79
N MET A 14 -2.22 -4.56 9.13
CA MET A 14 -3.31 -5.14 9.92
C MET A 14 -4.65 -4.46 9.65
N VAL A 15 -4.67 -3.12 9.60
CA VAL A 15 -5.88 -2.36 9.29
C VAL A 15 -6.39 -2.67 7.87
N LEU A 16 -5.51 -2.73 6.87
CA LEU A 16 -5.88 -3.08 5.50
C LEU A 16 -6.57 -4.45 5.42
N ARG A 17 -6.01 -5.46 6.07
CA ARG A 17 -6.58 -6.81 6.10
C ARG A 17 -7.94 -6.86 6.77
N ALA A 18 -8.07 -6.21 7.93
CA ALA A 18 -9.35 -6.14 8.65
C ALA A 18 -10.41 -5.40 7.81
N MET A 19 -10.04 -4.29 7.19
CA MET A 19 -10.92 -3.51 6.32
C MET A 19 -11.43 -4.35 5.13
N CYS A 20 -10.55 -5.12 4.49
CA CYS A 20 -10.94 -6.02 3.40
C CYS A 20 -11.83 -7.17 3.87
N ALA A 21 -11.56 -7.74 5.05
CA ALA A 21 -12.38 -8.81 5.63
C ALA A 21 -13.82 -8.37 5.92
N GLU A 22 -14.01 -7.10 6.30
CA GLU A 22 -15.33 -6.48 6.51
C GLU A 22 -16.01 -6.02 5.21
N GLY A 23 -15.43 -6.32 4.04
CA GLY A 23 -16.00 -5.98 2.73
C GLY A 23 -15.70 -4.58 2.22
N TYR A 24 -14.77 -3.85 2.86
CA TYR A 24 -14.35 -2.50 2.46
C TYR A 24 -13.04 -2.52 1.66
N ALA A 25 -12.92 -3.40 0.66
CA ALA A 25 -11.71 -3.50 -0.15
C ALA A 25 -11.42 -2.16 -0.89
N PRO A 26 -10.20 -1.61 -0.78
CA PRO A 26 -9.84 -0.37 -1.48
C PRO A 26 -9.60 -0.63 -2.97
N THR A 27 -9.86 0.38 -3.80
CA THR A 27 -9.57 0.32 -5.25
C THR A 27 -8.08 0.49 -5.52
N LEU A 28 -7.37 1.20 -4.64
CA LEU A 28 -5.92 1.38 -4.70
C LEU A 28 -5.29 1.40 -3.31
N VAL A 29 -4.12 0.78 -3.20
CA VAL A 29 -3.22 0.87 -2.06
C VAL A 29 -2.01 1.74 -2.42
N VAL A 30 -1.58 2.60 -1.49
CA VAL A 30 -0.35 3.39 -1.62
C VAL A 30 0.58 3.04 -0.47
N SER A 31 1.82 2.69 -0.80
CA SER A 31 2.87 2.48 0.20
C SER A 31 4.14 3.23 -0.18
N GLN A 32 5.07 3.35 0.77
CA GLN A 32 6.42 3.83 0.42
C GLN A 32 7.12 2.79 -0.47
N PRO A 33 8.13 3.21 -1.26
CA PRO A 33 9.01 2.29 -1.97
C PRO A 33 9.64 1.26 -1.04
N ASP A 34 9.87 0.07 -1.57
CA ASP A 34 10.58 -0.99 -0.88
C ASP A 34 11.98 -0.52 -0.48
N ARG A 35 12.42 -0.91 0.71
CA ARG A 35 13.73 -0.49 1.25
C ARG A 35 14.51 -1.68 1.79
N PRO A 36 15.86 -1.62 1.70
CA PRO A 36 16.70 -2.65 2.29
C PRO A 36 16.46 -2.87 3.79
N LYS A 37 16.27 -4.13 4.21
CA LYS A 37 16.04 -4.50 5.61
C LYS A 37 16.97 -5.64 6.06
N GLY A 38 17.28 -5.67 7.37
CA GLY A 38 18.05 -6.74 8.00
C GLY A 38 19.55 -6.79 7.63
N ARG A 39 20.25 -7.83 8.10
CA ARG A 39 21.66 -8.06 7.79
C ARG A 39 21.79 -8.47 6.32
N GLY A 40 22.67 -7.80 5.58
CA GLY A 40 22.82 -8.01 4.14
C GLY A 40 21.91 -7.15 3.25
N ARG A 41 21.08 -6.27 3.85
CA ARG A 41 20.37 -5.17 3.15
C ARG A 41 19.67 -5.62 1.85
N LYS A 42 18.97 -6.76 1.90
CA LYS A 42 18.14 -7.19 0.78
C LYS A 42 16.92 -6.29 0.67
N LEU A 43 16.53 -5.96 -0.55
CA LEU A 43 15.29 -5.24 -0.82
C LEU A 43 14.13 -6.06 -0.27
N ALA A 44 13.26 -5.42 0.51
CA ALA A 44 12.13 -6.07 1.14
C ALA A 44 10.89 -5.20 0.97
N PRO A 45 9.73 -5.82 0.68
CA PRO A 45 8.47 -5.10 0.61
C PRO A 45 8.14 -4.46 1.95
N THR A 46 7.41 -3.36 1.88
CA THR A 46 6.77 -2.81 3.09
C THR A 46 5.69 -3.79 3.57
N PRO A 47 5.36 -3.81 4.87
CA PRO A 47 4.23 -4.60 5.37
C PRO A 47 2.92 -4.39 4.62
N VAL A 48 2.62 -3.14 4.21
CA VAL A 48 1.41 -2.83 3.43
C VAL A 48 1.52 -3.32 1.98
N HIS A 49 2.70 -3.22 1.36
CA HIS A 49 2.92 -3.78 0.03
C HIS A 49 2.68 -5.29 0.02
N GLN A 50 3.30 -6.01 0.96
CA GLN A 50 3.09 -7.45 1.09
C GLN A 50 1.60 -7.79 1.32
N ALA A 51 0.91 -7.03 2.18
CA ALA A 51 -0.51 -7.26 2.40
C ALA A 51 -1.37 -6.99 1.16
N ALA A 52 -1.06 -5.95 0.37
CA ALA A 52 -1.76 -5.66 -0.87
C ALA A 52 -1.59 -6.79 -1.90
N ASP A 53 -0.37 -7.29 -2.08
CA ASP A 53 -0.08 -8.42 -2.97
C ASP A 53 -0.85 -9.69 -2.57
N GLU A 54 -0.85 -10.03 -1.27
CA GLU A 54 -1.58 -11.20 -0.75
C GLU A 54 -3.10 -11.07 -0.91
N LEU A 55 -3.64 -9.85 -0.86
CA LEU A 55 -5.06 -9.56 -1.05
C LEU A 55 -5.43 -9.34 -2.52
N GLY A 56 -4.45 -9.34 -3.44
CA GLY A 56 -4.68 -9.08 -4.86
C GLY A 56 -5.10 -7.64 -5.17
N LEU A 57 -4.69 -6.67 -4.36
CA LEU A 57 -5.07 -5.27 -4.49
C LEU A 57 -4.05 -4.50 -5.33
N PRO A 58 -4.50 -3.58 -6.21
CA PRO A 58 -3.62 -2.66 -6.91
C PRO A 58 -2.79 -1.83 -5.92
N ILE A 59 -1.50 -1.68 -6.19
CA ILE A 59 -0.59 -0.88 -5.36
C ILE A 59 0.29 0.04 -6.21
N ILE A 60 0.52 1.26 -5.69
CA ILE A 60 1.57 2.16 -6.18
C ILE A 60 2.54 2.52 -5.05
N GLN A 61 3.80 2.76 -5.42
CA GLN A 61 4.88 3.11 -4.50
C GLN A 61 5.63 4.38 -4.92
N PRO A 62 4.96 5.55 -4.94
CA PRO A 62 5.62 6.79 -5.32
C PRO A 62 6.68 7.20 -4.29
N GLU A 63 7.81 7.76 -4.75
CA GLU A 63 8.81 8.31 -3.81
C GLU A 63 8.26 9.51 -3.02
N LYS A 64 7.34 10.27 -3.63
CA LYS A 64 6.64 11.42 -3.04
C LYS A 64 5.22 11.48 -3.57
N LEU A 65 4.29 11.96 -2.74
CA LEU A 65 2.93 12.30 -3.18
C LEU A 65 2.96 13.70 -3.80
N ASP A 66 3.42 13.78 -5.05
CA ASP A 66 3.38 14.99 -5.87
C ASP A 66 2.09 15.08 -6.71
N ASP A 67 1.95 16.15 -7.49
CA ASP A 67 0.76 16.41 -8.30
C ASP A 67 0.47 15.26 -9.29
N THR A 68 1.50 14.65 -9.87
CA THR A 68 1.36 13.50 -10.77
C THR A 68 0.84 12.27 -10.03
N ALA A 69 1.37 11.97 -8.84
CA ALA A 69 0.86 10.89 -8.01
C ALA A 69 -0.59 11.15 -7.60
N VAL A 70 -0.93 12.40 -7.23
CA VAL A 70 -2.28 12.81 -6.85
C VAL A 70 -3.27 12.72 -8.01
N GLU A 71 -2.87 13.08 -9.23
CA GLU A 71 -3.73 12.92 -10.41
C GLU A 71 -4.10 11.47 -10.64
N ARG A 72 -3.16 10.53 -10.51
CA ARG A 72 -3.44 9.09 -10.62
C ARG A 72 -4.46 8.60 -9.59
N LEU A 73 -4.52 9.22 -8.41
CA LEU A 73 -5.51 8.88 -7.38
C LEU A 73 -6.93 9.32 -7.71
N ARG A 74 -7.12 10.29 -8.62
CA ARG A 74 -8.45 10.81 -8.98
C ARG A 74 -9.25 9.81 -9.81
N ASP A 75 -8.55 8.95 -10.54
CA ASP A 75 -9.13 7.98 -11.46
C ASP A 75 -9.51 6.64 -10.78
N GLU A 76 -9.06 6.42 -9.54
CA GLU A 76 -9.27 5.19 -8.74
C GLU A 76 -10.48 5.27 -7.80
#